data_AF-A0A7M5VH84-F1
#
_entry.id   AF-A0A7M5VH84-F1
#
_cell.length_a   1.000
_cell.length_b   1.000
_cell.length_c   1.000
_cell.angle_alpha   90.00
_cell.angle_beta   90.00
_cell.angle_gamma   90.00
#
_symmetry.space_group_name_H-M   'P 1'
#
loop_
_entity.id
_entity.type
_entity.pdbx_description
1 polymer ?
#
loop_
_entity_poly.entity_id
_entity_poly.type
_entity_poly.pdbx_seq_one_letter_code
_entity_poly.pdbx_strand_id
1 'polypeptide(L)'
;MKMYLTLAIFCVLLATACSMPSKKGPNDKDRPNKECRDKRPTCKGVAYLCEDYERYMSKFCPQTCGMCSKNSEKKIKDLKKILNAIWKTPKHFERSRNFPNEKSTS
;
A
#
# COMPACT_ATOMS: atom_id res chain seq x y z
N MET A 1 17.79 -29.13 -48.35
CA MET A 1 18.27 -28.58 -47.04
C MET A 1 18.04 -27.06 -46.87
N LYS A 2 17.21 -26.39 -47.70
CA LYS A 2 16.97 -24.93 -47.61
C LYS A 2 15.66 -24.55 -46.88
N MET A 3 14.76 -25.51 -46.62
CA MET A 3 13.49 -25.30 -45.90
C MET A 3 13.64 -25.28 -44.36
N TYR A 4 14.63 -25.98 -43.79
CA TYR A 4 14.84 -26.00 -42.34
C TYR A 4 15.49 -24.70 -41.83
N LEU A 5 16.27 -24.03 -42.68
CA LEU A 5 16.93 -22.78 -42.34
C LEU A 5 15.95 -21.62 -42.19
N THR A 6 14.89 -21.57 -43.01
CA THR A 6 13.86 -20.53 -42.93
C THR A 6 12.89 -20.73 -41.75
N LEU A 7 12.56 -21.97 -41.41
CA LEU A 7 11.76 -22.29 -40.21
C LEU A 7 12.48 -21.93 -38.90
N ALA A 8 13.79 -22.18 -38.82
CA ALA A 8 14.58 -21.82 -37.65
C ALA A 8 14.66 -20.30 -37.42
N ILE A 9 14.80 -19.51 -38.49
CA ILE A 9 14.84 -18.04 -38.43
C ILE A 9 13.49 -17.47 -37.97
N PHE A 10 12.37 -18.03 -38.42
CA PHE A 10 11.03 -17.62 -37.97
C PHE A 10 10.81 -17.89 -36.48
N CYS A 11 11.30 -19.01 -35.95
CA CYS A 11 11.23 -19.30 -34.51
C CYS A 11 12.03 -18.31 -33.67
N VAL A 12 13.23 -17.92 -34.10
CA VAL A 12 14.05 -16.94 -33.37
C VAL A 12 13.41 -15.55 -33.39
N LEU A 13 12.81 -15.14 -34.52
CA LEU A 13 12.08 -13.87 -34.61
C LEU A 13 10.83 -13.85 -33.73
N LEU A 14 10.07 -14.94 -33.67
CA LEU A 14 8.86 -15.03 -32.82
C LEU A 14 9.19 -15.17 -31.31
N ALA A 15 10.36 -15.70 -30.95
CA ALA A 15 10.75 -15.90 -29.54
C ALA A 15 11.26 -14.63 -28.84
N THR A 16 11.61 -13.56 -29.57
CA THR A 16 12.10 -12.30 -28.96
C THR A 16 11.02 -11.44 -28.32
N ALA A 17 9.74 -11.83 -28.41
CA ALA A 17 8.63 -11.14 -27.77
C ALA A 17 8.26 -11.68 -26.37
N CYS A 18 8.95 -12.68 -25.83
CA CYS A 18 8.70 -13.17 -24.47
C CYS A 18 9.47 -12.36 -23.41
N SER A 19 8.85 -11.25 -23.01
CA SER A 19 8.66 -10.84 -21.60
C SER A 19 9.87 -10.95 -20.66
N MET A 20 10.72 -9.92 -20.64
CA MET A 20 11.68 -9.73 -19.54
C MET A 20 10.97 -9.41 -18.20
N PRO A 21 11.52 -9.88 -17.06
CA PRO A 21 10.94 -9.75 -15.73
C PRO A 21 10.97 -8.30 -15.20
N SER A 22 9.87 -7.92 -14.55
CA SER A 22 9.65 -6.62 -13.93
C SER A 22 10.61 -6.37 -12.75
N LYS A 23 11.64 -5.53 -12.95
CA LYS A 23 12.56 -5.09 -11.89
C LYS A 23 11.89 -4.02 -11.02
N LYS A 24 11.66 -4.29 -9.73
CA LYS A 24 11.26 -3.27 -8.73
C LYS A 24 12.51 -2.54 -8.22
N GLY A 25 12.61 -1.24 -8.51
CA GLY A 25 13.69 -0.36 -8.02
C GLY A 25 13.51 0.07 -6.55
N PRO A 26 14.60 0.44 -5.84
CA PRO A 26 14.57 0.84 -4.43
C PRO A 26 14.53 2.37 -4.30
N ASN A 27 13.35 2.95 -4.11
CA ASN A 27 13.18 4.31 -3.57
C ASN A 27 11.74 4.43 -3.03
N ASP A 28 11.61 4.31 -1.70
CA ASP A 28 10.36 4.19 -0.95
C ASP A 28 10.18 5.35 0.04
N LYS A 29 10.27 6.59 -0.44
CA LYS A 29 9.90 7.77 0.36
C LYS A 29 8.66 8.52 -0.12
N ASP A 30 8.12 8.14 -1.29
CA ASP A 30 6.79 8.52 -1.80
C ASP A 30 6.01 7.27 -2.23
N ARG A 31 5.82 6.32 -1.30
CA ARG A 31 5.13 5.05 -1.58
C ARG A 31 3.64 5.20 -1.21
N PRO A 32 2.71 5.60 -2.09
CA PRO A 32 1.28 5.40 -1.84
C PRO A 32 1.10 3.89 -1.68
N ASN A 33 0.91 3.47 -0.42
CA ASN A 33 0.62 2.11 0.02
C ASN A 33 0.83 1.04 -1.08
N LYS A 34 2.07 0.66 -1.45
CA LYS A 34 2.27 -0.39 -2.49
C LYS A 34 1.89 -1.81 -2.01
N GLU A 35 0.95 -1.92 -1.08
CA GLU A 35 0.19 -3.14 -0.80
C GLU A 35 -1.32 -2.91 -0.84
N CYS A 36 -1.81 -1.88 -1.55
CA CYS A 36 -3.17 -1.98 -2.07
C CYS A 36 -3.21 -2.94 -3.24
N ARG A 37 -3.41 -4.22 -2.93
CA ARG A 37 -3.70 -5.27 -3.89
C ARG A 37 -4.79 -6.15 -3.32
N ASP A 38 -5.48 -6.82 -4.21
CA ASP A 38 -6.37 -7.89 -3.83
C ASP A 38 -5.58 -9.03 -3.17
N LYS A 39 -6.10 -9.50 -2.04
CA LYS A 39 -5.51 -10.57 -1.21
C LYS A 39 -6.15 -11.93 -1.50
N ARG A 40 -7.28 -11.95 -2.21
CA ARG A 40 -7.99 -13.16 -2.60
C ARG A 40 -8.05 -13.26 -4.13
N PRO A 41 -7.89 -14.47 -4.70
CA PRO A 41 -8.04 -14.67 -6.14
C PRO A 41 -9.50 -14.53 -6.59
N THR A 42 -10.46 -14.70 -5.68
CA THR A 42 -11.90 -14.62 -5.96
C THR A 42 -12.43 -13.20 -6.11
N CYS A 43 -11.62 -12.16 -5.89
CA CYS A 43 -12.07 -10.77 -5.84
C CYS A 43 -12.86 -10.36 -7.09
N LYS A 44 -12.45 -10.78 -8.29
CA LYS A 44 -13.18 -10.51 -9.53
C LYS A 44 -14.61 -11.08 -9.52
N GLY A 45 -14.79 -12.28 -8.98
CA GLY A 45 -16.09 -12.95 -8.93
C GLY A 45 -17.03 -12.42 -7.86
N VAL A 46 -16.53 -11.62 -6.92
CA VAL A 46 -17.31 -11.04 -5.82
C VAL A 46 -17.36 -9.52 -5.88
N ALA A 47 -16.97 -8.89 -7.00
CA ALA A 47 -16.96 -7.45 -7.16
C ALA A 47 -18.34 -6.80 -6.93
N TYR A 48 -19.43 -7.53 -7.19
CA TYR A 48 -20.79 -7.07 -6.92
C TYR A 48 -21.09 -6.86 -5.42
N LEU A 49 -20.29 -7.45 -4.52
CA LEU A 49 -20.44 -7.30 -3.07
C LEU A 49 -19.69 -6.08 -2.51
N CYS A 50 -19.09 -5.22 -3.35
CA CYS A 50 -18.37 -4.03 -2.89
C CYS A 50 -19.25 -3.07 -2.08
N GLU A 51 -20.56 -3.02 -2.37
CA GLU A 51 -21.53 -2.16 -1.69
C GLU A 51 -22.05 -2.80 -0.39
N ASP A 52 -22.55 -4.04 -0.47
CA ASP A 52 -23.16 -4.72 0.68
C ASP A 52 -22.13 -5.20 1.72
N TYR A 53 -20.89 -5.51 1.29
CA TYR A 53 -19.83 -6.06 2.12
C TYR A 53 -18.55 -5.21 2.12
N GLU A 54 -18.71 -3.88 2.16
CA GLU A 54 -17.62 -2.91 2.13
C GLU A 54 -16.48 -3.25 3.10
N ARG A 55 -16.77 -3.67 4.34
CA ARG A 55 -15.74 -4.00 5.35
C ARG A 55 -14.91 -5.22 4.96
N TYR A 56 -15.56 -6.25 4.41
CA TYR A 56 -14.89 -7.46 3.93
C TYR A 56 -14.05 -7.13 2.70
N MET A 57 -14.65 -6.40 1.75
CA MET A 57 -13.99 -6.03 0.50
C MET A 57 -12.83 -5.07 0.71
N SER A 58 -12.94 -4.10 1.61
CA SER A 58 -11.82 -3.24 2.02
C SER A 58 -10.63 -4.02 2.56
N LYS A 59 -10.88 -5.17 3.21
CA LYS A 59 -9.82 -5.98 3.83
C LYS A 59 -9.16 -6.93 2.83
N PHE A 60 -9.95 -7.53 1.93
CA PHE A 60 -9.52 -8.61 1.05
C PHE A 60 -9.45 -8.25 -0.42
N CYS A 61 -10.33 -7.38 -0.90
CA CYS A 61 -10.43 -6.96 -2.31
C CYS A 61 -10.40 -5.43 -2.47
N PRO A 62 -9.45 -4.71 -1.83
CA PRO A 62 -9.45 -3.25 -1.85
C PRO A 62 -9.12 -2.68 -3.23
N GLN A 63 -8.46 -3.43 -4.10
CA GLN A 63 -8.13 -2.98 -5.45
C GLN A 63 -9.32 -3.18 -6.38
N THR A 64 -9.96 -4.35 -6.35
CA THR A 64 -11.18 -4.62 -7.12
C THR A 64 -12.29 -3.61 -6.79
N CYS A 65 -12.46 -3.25 -5.52
CA CYS A 65 -13.49 -2.29 -5.10
C CYS A 65 -13.04 -0.82 -5.12
N GLY A 66 -11.83 -0.50 -5.60
CA GLY A 66 -11.35 0.89 -5.67
C GLY A 66 -11.14 1.58 -4.30
N MET A 67 -10.91 0.82 -3.22
CA MET A 67 -10.83 1.30 -1.85
C MET A 67 -9.41 1.64 -1.38
N CYS A 68 -8.42 1.59 -2.28
CA CYS A 68 -7.01 1.82 -1.97
C CYS A 68 -6.71 3.15 -1.27
N SER A 69 -7.42 4.22 -1.64
CA SER A 69 -7.19 5.57 -1.10
C SER A 69 -7.88 5.79 0.25
N LYS A 70 -9.05 5.16 0.46
CA LYS A 70 -9.88 5.36 1.66
C LYS A 70 -9.23 4.83 2.94
N ASN A 71 -8.42 3.77 2.83
CA ASN A 71 -7.81 3.12 3.99
C ASN A 71 -6.69 3.96 4.63
N SER A 72 -5.93 4.70 3.82
CA SER A 72 -4.95 5.68 4.29
C SER A 72 -5.61 6.84 5.04
N GLU A 73 -6.71 7.37 4.52
CA GLU A 73 -7.43 8.47 5.13
C GLU A 73 -8.07 8.09 6.47
N LYS A 74 -8.65 6.87 6.54
CA LYS A 74 -9.19 6.34 7.79
C LYS A 74 -8.11 6.23 8.86
N LYS A 75 -6.93 5.70 8.50
CA LYS A 75 -5.79 5.59 9.42
C LYS A 75 -5.32 6.96 9.92
N ILE A 76 -5.28 7.98 9.06
CA ILE A 76 -4.92 9.35 9.45
C ILE A 76 -5.99 9.93 10.39
N LYS A 77 -7.28 9.71 10.12
CA LYS A 77 -8.38 10.15 11.00
C LYS A 77 -8.31 9.47 12.38
N ASP A 78 -8.07 8.17 12.41
CA ASP A 78 -7.91 7.40 13.65
C ASP A 78 -6.68 7.88 14.44
N LEU A 79 -5.54 8.11 13.77
CA LEU A 79 -4.34 8.68 14.38
C LEU A 79 -4.57 10.09 14.90
N LYS A 80 -5.27 10.95 14.15
CA LYS A 80 -5.64 12.32 14.61
C LYS A 80 -6.54 12.28 15.83
N LYS A 81 -7.46 11.31 15.90
CA LYS A 81 -8.34 11.12 17.07
C LYS A 81 -7.55 10.73 18.31
N ILE A 82 -6.61 9.79 18.18
CA ILE A 82 -5.69 9.39 19.26
C ILE A 82 -4.83 10.59 19.68
N LEU A 83 -4.23 11.30 18.71
CA LEU A 83 -3.43 12.49 18.96
C LEU A 83 -4.24 13.52 19.77
N ASN A 84 -5.43 13.88 19.31
CA ASN A 84 -6.28 14.84 20.01
C ASN A 84 -6.66 14.37 21.42
N ALA A 85 -6.84 13.08 21.67
CA ALA A 85 -7.09 12.57 23.01
C ALA A 85 -5.87 12.76 23.94
N ILE A 86 -4.65 12.64 23.42
CA ILE A 86 -3.40 12.87 24.17
C ILE A 86 -3.25 14.35 24.55
N TRP A 87 -3.59 15.28 23.65
CA TRP A 87 -3.46 16.73 23.93
C TRP A 87 -4.63 17.32 24.72
N LYS A 88 -5.78 16.64 24.77
CA LYS A 88 -7.02 17.13 25.41
C LYS A 88 -7.19 16.63 26.85
N THR A 89 -6.28 15.82 27.38
CA THR A 89 -6.27 15.51 28.82
C THR A 89 -5.91 16.78 29.60
N PRO A 90 -6.82 17.31 30.45
CA PRO A 90 -6.43 18.34 31.39
C PRO A 90 -5.41 17.71 32.36
N LYS A 91 -4.23 18.32 32.46
CA LYS A 91 -3.28 18.09 33.56
C LYS A 91 -3.97 18.42 34.88
N HIS A 92 -4.78 17.53 35.44
CA HIS A 92 -5.05 17.56 36.86
C HIS A 92 -4.31 16.36 37.44
N PHE A 93 -3.19 16.67 38.10
CA PHE A 93 -2.25 15.72 38.71
C PHE A 93 -1.17 15.15 37.76
N GLU A 94 0.00 15.78 37.67
CA GLU A 94 1.09 15.50 38.63
C GLU A 94 2.32 16.39 38.43
N ARG A 95 2.77 16.89 39.58
CA ARG A 95 4.03 17.56 39.89
C ARG A 95 5.18 16.56 39.70
N SER A 96 5.76 16.47 38.51
CA SER A 96 7.13 15.92 38.28
C SER A 96 7.56 16.11 36.82
N ARG A 97 7.74 17.37 36.39
CA ARG A 97 8.68 17.69 35.30
C ARG A 97 9.98 18.21 35.93
N ASN A 98 10.70 17.33 36.60
CA ASN A 98 12.15 17.49 36.78
C ASN A 98 12.81 16.63 35.71
N PHE A 99 12.96 17.22 34.52
CA PHE A 99 14.03 16.85 33.62
C PHE A 99 15.04 18.01 33.69
N PRO A 100 16.24 17.83 34.27
CA PRO A 100 17.28 18.83 34.16
C PRO A 100 17.72 18.83 32.69
N ASN A 101 17.59 19.97 32.02
CA ASN A 101 18.37 20.20 30.82
C ASN A 101 19.17 21.48 31.01
N GLU A 102 20.45 21.32 30.71
CA GLU A 102 21.53 22.23 30.95
C GLU A 102 21.36 23.58 30.23
N LYS A 103 22.07 24.57 30.77
CA LYS A 103 22.59 25.76 30.10
C LYS A 103 21.56 26.70 29.49
N SER A 104 21.39 27.82 30.17
CA SER A 104 21.33 29.12 29.51
C SER A 104 22.36 30.02 30.18
N THR A 105 23.57 29.96 29.64
CA THR A 105 24.60 30.98 29.80
C THR A 105 24.27 32.07 28.80
N SER A 106 23.91 33.27 29.29
CA SER A 106 24.57 34.55 28.99
C SER A 106 23.63 35.71 29.26
#